data_AF-A0A2V8N2V4-F1
#
_entry.id   AF-A0A2V8N2V4-F1
#
_cell.length_a   1.000
_cell.length_b   1.000
_cell.length_c   1.000
_cell.angle_alpha   90.00
_cell.angle_beta   90.00
_cell.angle_gamma   90.00
#
_symmetry.space_group_name_H-M   'P 1'
#
loop_
_entity.id
_entity.type
_entity.pdbx_description
1 polymer ?
#
loop_
_entity_poly.entity_id
_entity_poly.type
_entity_poly.pdbx_seq_one_letter_code
_entity_poly.pdbx_strand_id
1 'polypeptide(L)'
;MFAIFLALLMLLSACSSAPPTGPDAARALIEQSAGAMGGWAAMDAVKSQEIITAGGDLEPLQAVKPDGEPRVINRFSQGIIVDFEKKRMRISFDGIREYPNTQAVKFFEIIDGDAGMLETPDAKGNPVRERLHPSRLATRLRDVRRLPIRLLYTAKSAANLTRVEDKKEGNATIHIIRYKDGNLPVEVHFDSFNKLPMRVIYTEDDPIYGDTLNELAFAEWRDYNGVRLPQTMALFLNGNKIREERVRNMINNPKYNEAGLIVPDDIKAQAANGEPIVSQWPLRRVVMGVGYQDFGREQKVDLVEVAKGVYQVKGSTHHSLAVEMKDHIVVIEAPLFEERSVAVMKAIETKIPGKPIKYAAMTHFHIDHSGGIRAYAAKGATILTQEENVQFVKTVLSRPKTIRPDSLARAGNVAANVEGIKDVRSLTDGERTIELREIPNPHSAGMLVAYLPKEKVLFVSDLFTPGTPVDPTNANGIENAAALYTALTNAKLEVERVVGGHGDIAPVRDLAKVAAMKQGS
;
A
#
# COMPACT_ATOMS: atom_id res chain seq x y z
N MET A 1 -60.50 -9.25 -60.74
CA MET A 1 -59.77 -8.11 -60.18
C MET A 1 -59.68 -8.33 -58.67
N PHE A 2 -58.47 -8.24 -58.09
CA PHE A 2 -58.11 -8.25 -56.66
C PHE A 2 -58.31 -9.58 -55.89
N ALA A 3 -57.28 -10.42 -55.72
CA ALA A 3 -56.09 -10.31 -54.85
C ALA A 3 -56.37 -10.71 -53.38
N ILE A 4 -55.99 -11.95 -53.04
CA ILE A 4 -55.92 -12.49 -51.68
C ILE A 4 -54.55 -12.09 -51.10
N PHE A 5 -54.54 -11.29 -50.04
CA PHE A 5 -53.33 -10.94 -49.29
C PHE A 5 -53.08 -12.01 -48.22
N LEU A 6 -52.03 -12.81 -48.41
CA LEU A 6 -51.48 -13.70 -47.38
C LEU A 6 -50.38 -12.91 -46.65
N ALA A 7 -50.64 -12.48 -45.42
CA ALA A 7 -49.64 -11.83 -44.57
C ALA A 7 -48.76 -12.92 -43.92
N LEU A 8 -47.54 -13.07 -44.43
CA LEU A 8 -46.51 -13.92 -43.83
C LEU A 8 -45.84 -13.14 -42.68
N LEU A 9 -46.24 -13.41 -41.44
CA LEU A 9 -45.52 -12.93 -40.25
C LEU A 9 -44.24 -13.76 -40.09
N MET A 10 -43.11 -13.27 -40.61
CA MET A 10 -41.80 -13.82 -40.25
C MET A 10 -41.42 -13.33 -38.85
N LEU A 11 -41.61 -14.20 -37.86
CA LEU A 11 -40.96 -14.08 -36.56
C LEU A 11 -39.44 -14.27 -36.75
N LEU A 12 -38.71 -13.18 -36.89
CA LEU A 12 -37.26 -13.16 -36.73
C LEU A 12 -36.95 -13.43 -35.24
N SER A 13 -36.80 -14.70 -34.89
CA SER A 13 -36.11 -15.08 -33.65
C SER A 13 -34.65 -14.67 -33.80
N ALA A 14 -34.32 -13.46 -33.33
CA ALA A 14 -32.93 -13.08 -33.12
C ALA A 14 -32.38 -13.97 -32.00
N CYS A 15 -31.80 -15.11 -32.37
CA CYS A 15 -30.93 -15.86 -31.49
C CYS A 15 -29.78 -14.94 -31.13
N SER A 16 -29.84 -14.26 -29.98
CA SER A 16 -28.70 -13.53 -29.45
C SER A 16 -27.65 -14.57 -29.07
N SER A 17 -26.75 -14.89 -30.00
CA SER A 17 -25.57 -15.71 -29.69
C SER A 17 -24.80 -15.01 -28.58
N ALA A 18 -24.37 -15.77 -27.57
CA ALA A 18 -23.52 -15.24 -26.52
C ALA A 18 -22.30 -14.51 -27.13
N PRO A 19 -21.81 -13.42 -26.53
CA PRO A 19 -20.63 -12.72 -27.02
C PRO A 19 -19.45 -13.69 -27.17
N PRO A 20 -18.65 -13.60 -28.25
CA PRO A 20 -17.56 -14.53 -28.48
C PRO A 20 -16.49 -14.39 -27.37
N THR A 21 -16.01 -15.53 -26.88
CA THR A 21 -14.93 -15.65 -25.87
C THR A 21 -13.69 -16.31 -26.46
N GLY A 22 -12.61 -16.38 -25.68
CA GLY A 22 -11.36 -17.03 -26.09
C GLY A 22 -10.32 -16.10 -26.74
N PRO A 23 -9.17 -16.64 -27.17
CA PRO A 23 -8.03 -15.86 -27.66
C PRO A 23 -8.32 -15.02 -28.90
N ASP A 24 -9.02 -15.58 -29.89
CA ASP A 24 -9.33 -14.86 -31.14
C ASP A 24 -10.30 -13.69 -30.91
N ALA A 25 -11.29 -13.91 -30.04
CA ALA A 25 -12.21 -12.86 -29.63
C ALA A 25 -11.50 -11.75 -28.84
N ALA A 26 -10.46 -12.09 -28.07
CA ALA A 26 -9.62 -11.11 -27.38
C ALA A 26 -8.82 -10.25 -28.36
N ARG A 27 -8.17 -10.87 -29.35
CA ARG A 27 -7.42 -10.17 -30.40
C ARG A 27 -8.34 -9.22 -31.17
N ALA A 28 -9.51 -9.69 -31.58
CA ALA A 28 -10.50 -8.86 -32.26
C ALA A 28 -10.94 -7.65 -31.41
N LEU A 29 -11.14 -7.83 -30.11
CA LEU A 29 -11.50 -6.73 -29.21
C LEU A 29 -10.36 -5.73 -29.03
N ILE A 30 -9.10 -6.19 -28.95
CA ILE A 30 -7.92 -5.32 -28.93
C ILE A 30 -7.84 -4.48 -30.21
N GLU A 31 -8.04 -5.08 -31.38
CA GLU A 31 -8.03 -4.35 -32.66
C GLU A 31 -9.15 -3.30 -32.74
N GLN A 32 -10.36 -3.63 -32.25
CA GLN A 32 -11.47 -2.66 -32.13
C GLN A 32 -11.12 -1.51 -31.18
N SER A 33 -10.53 -1.83 -30.03
CA SER A 33 -10.14 -0.83 -29.04
C SER A 33 -9.04 0.09 -29.56
N ALA A 34 -8.04 -0.47 -30.26
CA ALA A 34 -7.00 0.29 -30.91
C ALA A 34 -7.60 1.24 -31.95
N GLY A 35 -8.54 0.76 -32.77
CA GLY A 35 -9.30 1.60 -33.71
C GLY A 35 -10.03 2.76 -33.01
N ALA A 36 -10.71 2.49 -31.89
CA ALA A 36 -11.38 3.51 -31.09
C ALA A 36 -10.40 4.55 -30.48
N MET A 37 -9.16 4.15 -30.20
CA MET A 37 -8.10 5.01 -29.70
C MET A 37 -7.36 5.80 -30.80
N GLY A 38 -7.70 5.61 -32.09
CA GLY A 38 -7.03 6.29 -33.22
C GLY A 38 -6.31 5.37 -34.20
N GLY A 39 -6.24 4.07 -33.89
CA GLY A 39 -5.57 3.04 -34.69
C GLY A 39 -4.08 2.90 -34.38
N TRP A 40 -3.53 1.72 -34.69
CA TRP A 40 -2.13 1.39 -34.40
C TRP A 40 -1.13 2.36 -35.04
N ALA A 41 -1.35 2.79 -36.29
CA ALA A 41 -0.43 3.69 -36.97
C ALA A 41 -0.30 5.05 -36.24
N ALA A 42 -1.40 5.61 -35.74
CA ALA A 42 -1.38 6.86 -34.98
C ALA A 42 -0.72 6.68 -33.61
N MET A 43 -1.04 5.57 -32.93
CA MET A 43 -0.42 5.24 -31.63
C MET A 43 1.09 4.95 -31.77
N ASP A 44 1.52 4.26 -32.82
CA ASP A 44 2.93 3.93 -33.11
C ASP A 44 3.75 5.17 -33.46
N ALA A 45 3.10 6.23 -33.98
CA ALA A 45 3.73 7.52 -34.24
C ALA A 45 4.03 8.30 -32.94
N VAL A 46 3.44 7.92 -31.81
CA VAL A 46 3.76 8.50 -30.49
C VAL A 46 5.00 7.81 -29.92
N LYS A 47 6.16 8.45 -30.11
CA LYS A 47 7.47 7.98 -29.63
C LYS A 47 7.76 8.43 -28.20
N SER A 48 7.19 9.55 -27.78
CA SER A 48 7.31 10.06 -26.43
C SER A 48 6.07 10.85 -26.01
N GLN A 49 5.88 11.04 -24.70
CA GLN A 49 4.81 11.86 -24.14
C GLN A 49 5.32 12.73 -22.99
N GLU A 50 4.84 13.97 -22.94
CA GLU A 50 4.86 14.80 -21.73
C GLU A 50 3.43 14.84 -21.20
N ILE A 51 3.26 14.55 -19.92
CA ILE A 51 1.97 14.51 -19.24
C ILE A 51 2.10 15.29 -17.93
N ILE A 52 1.33 16.35 -17.77
CA ILE A 52 1.20 17.08 -16.51
C ILE A 52 -0.15 16.70 -15.91
N THR A 53 -0.14 16.22 -14.67
CA THR A 53 -1.34 15.87 -13.92
C THR A 53 -1.36 16.59 -12.58
N ALA A 54 -2.55 16.79 -12.03
CA ALA A 54 -2.71 17.22 -10.65
C ALA A 54 -3.85 16.45 -9.99
N GLY A 55 -3.69 16.15 -8.70
CA GLY A 55 -4.56 15.22 -7.99
C GLY A 55 -4.31 15.18 -6.50
N GLY A 56 -4.80 14.13 -5.86
CA GLY A 56 -4.55 13.85 -4.45
C GLY A 56 -4.48 12.36 -4.16
N ASP A 57 -3.74 12.04 -3.10
CA ASP A 57 -3.60 10.70 -2.55
C ASP A 57 -4.51 10.50 -1.33
N LEU A 58 -5.06 9.31 -1.22
CA LEU A 58 -5.89 8.84 -0.12
C LEU A 58 -5.29 7.54 0.44
N GLU A 59 -5.39 7.34 1.74
CA GLU A 59 -4.92 6.11 2.40
C GLU A 59 -5.99 5.53 3.32
N PRO A 60 -6.73 4.51 2.87
CA PRO A 60 -7.73 3.80 3.67
C PRO A 60 -7.14 3.17 4.94
N LEU A 61 -5.91 2.65 4.88
CA LEU A 61 -5.22 2.06 6.02
C LEU A 61 -4.53 3.09 6.91
N GLN A 62 -4.91 4.35 6.79
CA GLN A 62 -4.58 5.42 7.74
C GLN A 62 -5.86 6.09 8.26
N ALA A 63 -7.06 5.58 7.92
CA ALA A 63 -8.33 6.09 8.44
C ALA A 63 -8.39 6.02 9.99
N VAL A 64 -9.36 6.71 10.59
CA VAL A 64 -9.58 6.62 12.04
C VAL A 64 -10.14 5.24 12.42
N LYS A 65 -10.99 4.66 11.57
CA LYS A 65 -11.59 3.32 11.73
C LYS A 65 -11.31 2.47 10.50
N PRO A 66 -11.24 1.13 10.62
CA PRO A 66 -10.98 0.25 9.47
C PRO A 66 -11.97 0.38 8.31
N ASP A 67 -13.23 0.69 8.60
CA ASP A 67 -14.32 0.91 7.65
C ASP A 67 -14.67 2.40 7.46
N GLY A 68 -13.83 3.29 8.01
CA GLY A 68 -14.02 4.73 7.95
C GLY A 68 -13.53 5.36 6.65
N GLU A 69 -13.74 6.67 6.54
CA GLU A 69 -13.27 7.46 5.41
C GLU A 69 -11.73 7.45 5.30
N PRO A 70 -11.16 7.16 4.11
CA PRO A 70 -9.73 7.24 3.88
C PRO A 70 -9.14 8.60 4.23
N ARG A 71 -7.96 8.63 4.85
CA ARG A 71 -7.26 9.89 5.11
C ARG A 71 -6.72 10.50 3.83
N VAL A 72 -6.86 11.82 3.70
CA VAL A 72 -6.14 12.59 2.68
C VAL A 72 -4.66 12.62 3.06
N ILE A 73 -3.81 12.11 2.16
CA ILE A 73 -2.37 12.06 2.38
C ILE A 73 -1.69 13.27 1.79
N ASN A 74 -2.00 13.61 0.55
CA ASN A 74 -1.41 14.76 -0.10
C ASN A 74 -2.31 15.34 -1.20
N ARG A 75 -1.93 16.53 -1.64
CA ARG A 75 -2.33 17.10 -2.93
C ARG A 75 -1.07 17.36 -3.74
N PHE A 76 -1.11 17.03 -5.02
CA PHE A 76 0.09 17.09 -5.85
C PHE A 76 -0.18 17.63 -7.25
N SER A 77 0.90 18.11 -7.85
CA SER A 77 1.10 18.20 -9.30
C SER A 77 2.28 17.29 -9.65
N GLN A 78 2.19 16.59 -10.78
CA GLN A 78 3.32 15.83 -11.29
C GLN A 78 3.47 16.00 -12.80
N GLY A 79 4.73 16.07 -13.23
CA GLY A 79 5.11 16.04 -14.63
C GLY A 79 5.76 14.70 -14.97
N ILE A 80 5.31 14.07 -16.04
CA ILE A 80 5.83 12.79 -16.53
C ILE A 80 6.34 13.02 -17.95
N ILE A 81 7.60 12.71 -18.19
CA ILE A 81 8.16 12.59 -19.54
C ILE A 81 8.48 11.12 -19.75
N VAL A 82 7.94 10.51 -20.80
CA VAL A 82 8.24 9.13 -21.17
C VAL A 82 8.72 9.07 -22.62
N ASP A 83 9.84 8.40 -22.83
CA ASP A 83 10.42 8.09 -24.14
C ASP A 83 10.30 6.58 -24.33
N PHE A 84 9.41 6.18 -25.24
CA PHE A 84 9.11 4.78 -25.45
C PHE A 84 10.14 4.06 -26.30
N GLU A 85 10.85 4.78 -27.18
CA GLU A 85 11.86 4.18 -28.05
C GLU A 85 13.11 3.83 -27.25
N LYS A 86 13.53 4.74 -26.35
CA LYS A 86 14.69 4.55 -25.48
C LYS A 86 14.34 3.87 -24.15
N LYS A 87 13.06 3.58 -23.89
CA LYS A 87 12.55 2.99 -22.64
C LYS A 87 12.97 3.80 -21.41
N ARG A 88 12.74 5.11 -21.49
CA ARG A 88 13.10 6.06 -20.42
C ARG A 88 11.87 6.77 -19.89
N MET A 89 11.91 7.13 -18.61
CA MET A 89 10.87 7.94 -17.98
C MET A 89 11.48 8.87 -16.95
N ARG A 90 10.94 10.08 -16.83
CA ARG A 90 11.16 10.99 -15.70
C ARG A 90 9.82 11.37 -15.10
N ILE A 91 9.70 11.21 -13.79
CA ILE A 91 8.61 11.77 -12.99
C ILE A 91 9.19 12.93 -12.19
N SER A 92 8.54 14.08 -12.23
CA SER A 92 8.78 15.23 -11.36
C SER A 92 7.55 15.37 -10.47
N PHE A 93 7.70 15.17 -9.17
CA PHE A 93 6.60 15.21 -8.22
C PHE A 93 6.74 16.44 -7.32
N ASP A 94 5.66 17.22 -7.19
CA ASP A 94 5.57 18.35 -6.28
C ASP A 94 4.21 18.31 -5.57
N GLY A 95 4.22 18.07 -4.27
CA GLY A 95 3.01 17.99 -3.48
C GLY A 95 3.15 18.59 -2.10
N ILE A 96 2.00 18.86 -1.50
CA ILE A 96 1.87 19.17 -0.08
C ILE A 96 1.24 17.95 0.58
N ARG A 97 2.03 17.28 1.41
CA ARG A 97 1.53 16.23 2.30
C ARG A 97 0.69 16.89 3.38
N GLU A 98 -0.49 16.35 3.64
CA GLU A 98 -1.39 16.76 4.72
C GLU A 98 -1.25 15.85 5.94
N TYR A 99 -1.01 14.54 5.73
CA TYR A 99 -0.87 13.53 6.78
C TYR A 99 0.40 12.68 6.56
N PRO A 100 1.20 12.35 7.60
CA PRO A 100 0.94 12.55 9.04
C PRO A 100 1.17 13.96 9.57
N ASN A 101 1.85 14.80 8.80
CA ASN A 101 2.05 16.22 9.08
C ASN A 101 2.20 17.02 7.78
N THR A 102 1.95 18.32 7.88
CA THR A 102 1.96 19.24 6.75
C THR A 102 3.39 19.54 6.31
N GLN A 103 3.84 18.99 5.19
CA GLN A 103 5.18 19.25 4.64
C GLN A 103 5.18 19.17 3.11
N ALA A 104 6.09 19.91 2.48
CA ALA A 104 6.34 19.77 1.05
C ALA A 104 7.01 18.42 0.76
N VAL A 105 6.56 17.75 -0.30
CA VAL A 105 7.15 16.51 -0.81
C VAL A 105 7.56 16.76 -2.25
N LYS A 106 8.88 16.74 -2.49
CA LYS A 106 9.45 16.95 -3.82
C LYS A 106 10.48 15.89 -4.13
N PHE A 107 10.36 15.30 -5.32
CA PHE A 107 11.36 14.36 -5.82
C PHE A 107 11.31 14.25 -7.34
N PHE A 108 12.40 13.76 -7.91
CA PHE A 108 12.43 13.24 -9.27
C PHE A 108 12.70 11.74 -9.25
N GLU A 109 11.95 10.98 -10.05
CA GLU A 109 12.28 9.58 -10.35
C GLU A 109 12.68 9.49 -11.83
N ILE A 110 13.81 8.86 -12.11
CA ILE A 110 14.28 8.61 -13.47
C ILE A 110 14.35 7.09 -13.67
N ILE A 111 13.88 6.62 -14.81
CA ILE A 111 14.04 5.24 -15.29
C ILE A 111 14.78 5.30 -16.63
N ASP A 112 15.83 4.50 -16.75
CA ASP A 112 16.64 4.34 -17.96
C ASP A 112 16.85 2.85 -18.22
N GLY A 113 15.97 2.27 -19.03
CA GLY A 113 15.91 0.83 -19.26
C GLY A 113 15.50 0.07 -18.00
N ASP A 114 16.44 -0.69 -17.43
CA ASP A 114 16.30 -1.48 -16.21
C ASP A 114 16.95 -0.82 -14.98
N ALA A 115 17.47 0.40 -15.13
CA ALA A 115 18.00 1.20 -14.04
C ALA A 115 17.01 2.27 -13.60
N GLY A 116 17.04 2.61 -12.32
CA GLY A 116 16.27 3.72 -11.76
C GLY A 116 17.12 4.59 -10.84
N MET A 117 16.78 5.87 -10.77
CA MET A 117 17.36 6.86 -9.86
C MET A 117 16.25 7.64 -9.16
N LEU A 118 16.46 7.89 -7.87
CA LEU A 118 15.72 8.86 -7.09
C LEU A 118 16.60 10.10 -6.88
N GLU A 119 16.03 11.28 -7.10
CA GLU A 119 16.63 12.57 -6.72
C GLU A 119 15.69 13.29 -5.74
N THR A 120 16.19 13.64 -4.56
CA THR A 120 15.44 14.36 -3.50
C THR A 120 16.27 15.53 -2.97
N PRO A 121 15.64 16.62 -2.49
CA PRO A 121 16.39 17.67 -1.79
C PRO A 121 16.87 17.19 -0.40
N ASP A 122 18.10 17.53 -0.02
CA ASP A 122 18.55 17.45 1.38
C ASP A 122 17.95 18.58 2.24
N ALA A 123 18.31 18.61 3.53
CA ALA A 123 17.84 19.65 4.46
C ALA A 123 18.25 21.08 4.08
N LYS A 124 19.24 21.24 3.18
CA LYS A 124 19.70 22.53 2.63
C LYS A 124 19.14 22.81 1.23
N GLY A 125 18.34 21.89 0.67
CA GLY A 125 17.78 21.97 -0.67
C GLY A 125 18.71 21.48 -1.79
N ASN A 126 19.86 20.90 -1.48
CA ASN A 126 20.75 20.34 -2.51
C ASN A 126 20.22 18.99 -3.02
N PRO A 127 20.37 18.67 -4.31
CA PRO A 127 19.94 17.39 -4.85
C PRO A 127 20.81 16.24 -4.33
N VAL A 128 20.17 15.23 -3.74
CA VAL A 128 20.77 13.94 -3.38
C VAL A 128 20.26 12.90 -4.35
N ARG A 129 21.17 12.13 -4.93
CA ARG A 129 20.87 11.10 -5.93
C ARG A 129 21.25 9.72 -5.42
N GLU A 130 20.33 8.79 -5.55
CA GLU A 130 20.56 7.39 -5.21
C GLU A 130 19.90 6.46 -6.23
N ARG A 131 20.39 5.23 -6.29
CA ARG A 131 19.75 4.18 -7.08
C ARG A 131 18.35 3.91 -6.50
N LEU A 132 17.36 3.84 -7.39
CA LEU A 132 15.98 3.59 -7.01
C LEU A 132 15.83 2.21 -6.38
N HIS A 133 15.06 2.12 -5.30
CA HIS A 133 14.77 0.85 -4.64
C HIS A 133 14.20 -0.19 -5.62
N PRO A 134 14.65 -1.46 -5.62
CA PRO A 134 14.23 -2.46 -6.60
C PRO A 134 12.71 -2.66 -6.71
N SER A 135 11.99 -2.73 -5.59
CA SER A 135 10.51 -2.81 -5.60
C SER A 135 9.84 -1.54 -6.17
N ARG A 136 10.36 -0.33 -5.88
CA ARG A 136 9.83 0.91 -6.45
C ARG A 136 10.03 0.93 -7.96
N LEU A 137 11.21 0.55 -8.44
CA LEU A 137 11.50 0.40 -9.87
C LEU A 137 10.58 -0.64 -10.54
N ALA A 138 10.43 -1.83 -9.95
CA ALA A 138 9.56 -2.88 -10.49
C ALA A 138 8.11 -2.42 -10.63
N THR A 139 7.58 -1.73 -9.60
CA THR A 139 6.24 -1.13 -9.63
C THR A 139 6.13 -0.04 -10.70
N ARG A 140 7.15 0.81 -10.88
CA ARG A 140 7.12 1.83 -11.95
C ARG A 140 7.20 1.23 -13.35
N LEU A 141 8.01 0.19 -13.55
CA LEU A 141 8.06 -0.52 -14.82
C LEU A 141 6.70 -1.15 -15.16
N ARG A 142 5.98 -1.67 -14.15
CA ARG A 142 4.56 -2.05 -14.30
C ARG A 142 3.72 -0.85 -14.71
N ASP A 143 3.84 0.30 -14.03
CA ASP A 143 3.07 1.51 -14.34
C ASP A 143 3.25 1.96 -15.80
N VAL A 144 4.49 1.91 -16.32
CA VAL A 144 4.79 2.22 -17.73
C VAL A 144 4.02 1.31 -18.70
N ARG A 145 3.93 0.00 -18.41
CA ARG A 145 3.23 -0.97 -19.26
C ARG A 145 1.70 -0.82 -19.25
N ARG A 146 1.15 -0.18 -18.23
CA ARG A 146 -0.30 0.11 -18.12
C ARG A 146 -0.67 1.56 -18.43
N LEU A 147 0.29 2.39 -18.87
CA LEU A 147 -0.03 3.72 -19.39
C LEU A 147 -1.08 3.59 -20.50
N PRO A 148 -2.03 4.55 -20.63
CA PRO A 148 -3.13 4.43 -21.60
C PRO A 148 -2.65 4.13 -23.03
N ILE A 149 -1.60 4.79 -23.50
CA ILE A 149 -1.02 4.56 -24.84
C ILE A 149 -0.31 3.21 -24.98
N ARG A 150 0.11 2.57 -23.87
CA ARG A 150 0.86 1.29 -23.86
C ARG A 150 0.01 0.07 -23.54
N LEU A 151 -1.13 0.26 -22.86
CA LEU A 151 -1.98 -0.82 -22.35
C LEU A 151 -2.30 -1.90 -23.40
N LEU A 152 -2.73 -1.49 -24.60
CA LEU A 152 -3.10 -2.44 -25.66
C LEU A 152 -1.90 -3.22 -26.21
N TYR A 153 -0.71 -2.62 -26.24
CA TYR A 153 0.52 -3.31 -26.66
C TYR A 153 0.90 -4.42 -25.67
N THR A 154 0.79 -4.13 -24.37
CA THR A 154 1.04 -5.10 -23.30
C THR A 154 0.06 -6.27 -23.38
N ALA A 155 -1.22 -6.01 -23.59
CA ALA A 155 -2.22 -7.07 -23.75
C ALA A 155 -2.00 -7.89 -25.03
N LYS A 156 -1.70 -7.23 -26.15
CA LYS A 156 -1.48 -7.87 -27.46
C LYS A 156 -0.29 -8.82 -27.49
N SER A 157 0.76 -8.52 -26.71
CA SER A 157 1.97 -9.35 -26.65
C SER A 157 1.86 -10.54 -25.69
N ALA A 158 0.80 -10.62 -24.89
CA ALA A 158 0.64 -11.68 -23.89
C ALA A 158 0.23 -13.01 -24.52
N ALA A 159 1.02 -14.06 -24.28
CA ALA A 159 0.79 -15.39 -24.86
C ALA A 159 -0.52 -16.05 -24.40
N ASN A 160 -0.99 -15.73 -23.19
CA ASN A 160 -2.20 -16.28 -22.60
C ASN A 160 -3.40 -15.32 -22.67
N LEU A 161 -3.37 -14.36 -23.58
CA LEU A 161 -4.47 -13.43 -23.82
C LEU A 161 -5.76 -14.20 -24.16
N THR A 162 -6.85 -13.89 -23.44
CA THR A 162 -8.17 -14.45 -23.70
C THR A 162 -9.28 -13.46 -23.36
N ARG A 163 -10.39 -13.50 -24.10
CA ARG A 163 -11.63 -12.80 -23.76
C ARG A 163 -12.48 -13.72 -22.90
N VAL A 164 -13.09 -13.16 -21.86
CA VAL A 164 -14.04 -13.87 -20.99
C VAL A 164 -15.45 -13.30 -21.18
N GLU A 165 -16.41 -13.87 -20.46
CA GLU A 165 -17.79 -13.41 -20.48
C GLU A 165 -17.90 -11.92 -20.14
N ASP A 166 -18.81 -11.24 -20.83
CA ASP A 166 -19.09 -9.83 -20.57
C ASP A 166 -19.76 -9.66 -19.19
N LYS A 167 -19.50 -8.55 -18.53
CA LYS A 167 -20.14 -8.17 -17.26
C LYS A 167 -21.17 -7.08 -17.48
N LYS A 168 -22.29 -7.12 -16.75
CA LYS A 168 -23.23 -5.99 -16.63
C LYS A 168 -22.86 -5.15 -15.41
N GLU A 169 -22.67 -3.85 -15.62
CA GLU A 169 -22.49 -2.87 -14.54
C GLU A 169 -23.46 -1.71 -14.78
N GLY A 170 -24.56 -1.70 -14.00
CA GLY A 170 -25.70 -0.83 -14.29
C GLY A 170 -26.26 -1.09 -15.69
N ASN A 171 -26.39 -0.03 -16.49
CA ASN A 171 -26.86 -0.12 -17.88
C ASN A 171 -25.73 -0.43 -18.88
N ALA A 172 -24.47 -0.45 -18.45
CA ALA A 172 -23.33 -0.70 -19.31
C ALA A 172 -23.05 -2.21 -19.44
N THR A 173 -22.74 -2.64 -20.66
CA THR A 173 -22.10 -3.94 -20.89
C THR A 173 -20.59 -3.70 -20.95
N ILE A 174 -19.84 -4.51 -20.21
CA ILE A 174 -18.39 -4.41 -20.08
C ILE A 174 -17.77 -5.62 -20.76
N HIS A 175 -16.95 -5.40 -21.77
CA HIS A 175 -16.16 -6.48 -22.38
C HIS A 175 -14.87 -6.66 -21.59
N ILE A 176 -14.45 -7.91 -21.36
CA ILE A 176 -13.32 -8.21 -20.48
C ILE A 176 -12.32 -9.11 -21.20
N ILE A 177 -11.04 -8.72 -21.17
CA ILE A 177 -9.92 -9.62 -21.49
C ILE A 177 -9.09 -9.90 -20.26
N ARG A 178 -8.45 -11.06 -20.25
CA ARG A 178 -7.50 -11.50 -19.23
C ARG A 178 -6.19 -11.92 -19.86
N TYR A 179 -5.10 -11.64 -19.18
CA TYR A 179 -3.76 -12.12 -19.54
C TYR A 179 -2.84 -12.12 -18.32
N LYS A 180 -1.57 -12.50 -18.49
CA LYS A 180 -0.53 -12.34 -17.48
C LYS A 180 0.56 -11.39 -17.97
N ASP A 181 0.98 -10.47 -17.10
CA ASP A 181 2.18 -9.64 -17.27
C ASP A 181 3.24 -10.17 -16.30
N GLY A 182 4.17 -10.97 -16.81
CA GLY A 182 5.04 -11.80 -15.97
C GLY A 182 4.20 -12.82 -15.18
N ASN A 183 4.30 -12.79 -13.86
CA ASN A 183 3.48 -13.62 -12.97
C ASN A 183 2.16 -12.97 -12.55
N LEU A 184 1.94 -11.68 -12.87
CA LEU A 184 0.79 -10.91 -12.40
C LEU A 184 -0.44 -11.16 -13.30
N PRO A 185 -1.58 -11.63 -12.76
CA PRO A 185 -2.85 -11.64 -13.47
C PRO A 185 -3.29 -10.21 -13.80
N VAL A 186 -3.77 -10.01 -15.02
CA VAL A 186 -4.29 -8.72 -15.49
C VAL A 186 -5.66 -8.89 -16.13
N GLU A 187 -6.59 -8.00 -15.77
CA GLU A 187 -7.86 -7.83 -16.47
C GLU A 187 -7.91 -6.44 -17.11
N VAL A 188 -8.44 -6.33 -18.32
CA VAL A 188 -8.76 -5.03 -18.94
C VAL A 188 -10.21 -5.03 -19.32
N HIS A 189 -10.91 -3.98 -18.88
CA HIS A 189 -12.33 -3.80 -19.14
C HIS A 189 -12.50 -2.73 -20.21
N PHE A 190 -13.41 -2.98 -21.13
CA PHE A 190 -13.72 -2.08 -22.24
C PHE A 190 -15.21 -1.75 -22.24
N ASP A 191 -15.50 -0.50 -22.60
CA ASP A 191 -16.86 -0.04 -22.81
C ASP A 191 -17.44 -0.72 -24.07
N SER A 192 -18.59 -1.39 -23.95
CA SER A 192 -19.19 -2.08 -25.10
C SER A 192 -19.72 -1.16 -26.20
N PHE A 193 -19.94 0.12 -25.93
CA PHE A 193 -20.43 1.07 -26.93
C PHE A 193 -19.26 1.71 -27.69
N ASN A 194 -18.33 2.34 -26.98
CA ASN A 194 -17.24 3.11 -27.60
C ASN A 194 -15.92 2.33 -27.77
N LYS A 195 -15.84 1.11 -27.22
CA LYS A 195 -14.67 0.20 -27.25
C LYS A 195 -13.39 0.73 -26.58
N LEU A 196 -13.43 1.88 -25.91
CA LEU A 196 -12.29 2.41 -25.18
C LEU A 196 -12.05 1.61 -23.90
N PRO A 197 -10.78 1.47 -23.45
CA PRO A 197 -10.48 0.93 -22.14
C PRO A 197 -11.13 1.77 -21.03
N MET A 198 -11.78 1.12 -20.09
CA MET A 198 -12.38 1.75 -18.91
C MET A 198 -11.48 1.63 -17.69
N ARG A 199 -10.80 0.49 -17.55
CA ARG A 199 -9.89 0.21 -16.44
C ARG A 199 -8.96 -0.96 -16.77
N VAL A 200 -7.82 -0.98 -16.11
CA VAL A 200 -6.89 -2.12 -16.07
C VAL A 200 -6.66 -2.51 -14.61
N ILE A 201 -6.79 -3.80 -14.33
CA ILE A 201 -6.72 -4.36 -12.97
C ILE A 201 -5.56 -5.35 -12.94
N TYR A 202 -4.54 -5.05 -12.14
CA TYR A 202 -3.48 -5.98 -11.79
C TYR A 202 -3.84 -6.67 -10.48
N THR A 203 -3.69 -8.00 -10.40
CA THR A 203 -3.59 -8.68 -9.10
C THR A 203 -2.12 -8.71 -8.69
N GLU A 204 -1.78 -8.02 -7.61
CA GLU A 204 -0.40 -7.89 -7.11
C GLU A 204 -0.28 -8.27 -5.63
N ASP A 205 0.94 -8.38 -5.12
CA ASP A 205 1.19 -8.60 -3.69
C ASP A 205 1.04 -7.29 -2.91
N ASP A 206 0.30 -7.32 -1.81
CA ASP A 206 0.28 -6.30 -0.77
C ASP A 206 0.68 -6.95 0.56
N PRO A 207 1.58 -6.34 1.35
CA PRO A 207 2.01 -6.91 2.63
C PRO A 207 0.91 -7.24 3.63
N ILE A 208 -0.22 -6.52 3.56
CA ILE A 208 -1.32 -6.64 4.52
C ILE A 208 -2.44 -7.45 3.89
N TYR A 209 -2.75 -7.10 2.65
CA TYR A 209 -3.90 -7.64 1.94
C TYR A 209 -3.56 -8.85 1.06
N GLY A 210 -2.30 -9.28 0.97
CA GLY A 210 -1.90 -10.36 0.08
C GLY A 210 -2.29 -10.05 -1.36
N ASP A 211 -2.93 -10.99 -2.05
CA ASP A 211 -3.40 -10.79 -3.42
C ASP A 211 -4.41 -9.63 -3.44
N THR A 212 -4.02 -8.54 -4.09
CA THR A 212 -4.73 -7.26 -4.06
C THR A 212 -5.03 -6.79 -5.48
N LEU A 213 -6.28 -6.38 -5.69
CA LEU A 213 -6.72 -5.79 -6.95
C LEU A 213 -6.27 -4.33 -7.01
N ASN A 214 -5.27 -4.06 -7.83
CA ASN A 214 -4.77 -2.74 -8.17
C ASN A 214 -5.41 -2.28 -9.50
N GLU A 215 -6.46 -1.49 -9.39
CA GLU A 215 -7.27 -1.00 -10.50
C GLU A 215 -6.88 0.43 -10.86
N LEU A 216 -6.51 0.66 -12.12
CA LEU A 216 -6.37 1.99 -12.70
C LEU A 216 -7.55 2.23 -13.66
N ALA A 217 -8.44 3.14 -13.29
CA ALA A 217 -9.62 3.53 -14.08
C ALA A 217 -9.35 4.78 -14.92
N PHE A 218 -9.99 4.83 -16.10
CA PHE A 218 -9.84 5.88 -17.10
C PHE A 218 -11.19 6.54 -17.40
N ALA A 219 -11.20 7.86 -17.50
CA ALA A 219 -12.40 8.60 -17.88
C ALA A 219 -12.09 9.82 -18.76
N GLU A 220 -13.16 10.37 -19.34
CA GLU A 220 -13.15 11.64 -20.08
C GLU A 220 -12.17 11.66 -21.27
N TRP A 221 -12.24 10.67 -22.16
CA TRP A 221 -11.33 10.52 -23.29
C TRP A 221 -11.40 11.68 -24.29
N ARG A 222 -10.24 12.26 -24.64
CA ARG A 222 -10.08 13.34 -25.62
C ARG A 222 -9.09 12.97 -26.71
N ASP A 223 -9.26 13.57 -27.89
CA ASP A 223 -8.33 13.42 -29.00
C ASP A 223 -7.07 14.29 -28.80
N TYR A 224 -5.91 13.70 -29.07
CA TYR A 224 -4.59 14.31 -29.05
C TYR A 224 -3.89 14.03 -30.38
N ASN A 225 -4.23 14.82 -31.41
CA ASN A 225 -3.70 14.69 -32.76
C ASN A 225 -3.95 13.30 -33.36
N GLY A 226 -5.20 12.84 -33.30
CA GLY A 226 -5.63 11.55 -33.84
C GLY A 226 -5.45 10.36 -32.90
N VAL A 227 -4.97 10.58 -31.67
CA VAL A 227 -4.89 9.53 -30.64
C VAL A 227 -5.77 9.92 -29.46
N ARG A 228 -6.75 9.08 -29.11
CA ARG A 228 -7.63 9.33 -27.96
C ARG A 228 -6.98 8.85 -26.68
N LEU A 229 -6.93 9.72 -25.66
CA LEU A 229 -6.32 9.45 -24.35
C LEU A 229 -7.22 9.99 -23.21
N PRO A 230 -7.23 9.35 -22.02
CA PRO A 230 -8.08 9.75 -20.91
C PRO A 230 -7.62 11.07 -20.28
N GLN A 231 -8.55 11.84 -19.72
CA GLN A 231 -8.25 13.08 -18.99
C GLN A 231 -8.30 12.91 -17.47
N THR A 232 -8.96 11.87 -17.00
CA THR A 232 -9.06 11.56 -15.57
C THR A 232 -8.59 10.13 -15.34
N MET A 233 -7.78 9.94 -14.30
CA MET A 233 -7.28 8.65 -13.85
C MET A 233 -7.57 8.51 -12.35
N ALA A 234 -8.06 7.35 -11.95
CA ALA A 234 -8.27 7.02 -10.55
C ALA A 234 -7.70 5.63 -10.24
N LEU A 235 -6.99 5.52 -9.13
CA LEU A 235 -6.36 4.29 -8.68
C LEU A 235 -7.11 3.75 -7.47
N PHE A 236 -7.44 2.46 -7.51
CA PHE A 236 -8.13 1.77 -6.44
C PHE A 236 -7.34 0.54 -5.98
N LEU A 237 -7.38 0.25 -4.67
CA LEU A 237 -6.93 -1.00 -4.09
C LEU A 237 -8.10 -1.73 -3.44
N ASN A 238 -8.45 -2.90 -3.98
CA ASN A 238 -9.63 -3.68 -3.57
C ASN A 238 -10.92 -2.83 -3.53
N GLY A 239 -11.09 -1.94 -4.51
CA GLY A 239 -12.24 -1.03 -4.61
C GLY A 239 -12.12 0.26 -3.78
N ASN A 240 -11.11 0.42 -2.92
CA ASN A 240 -10.89 1.66 -2.19
C ASN A 240 -10.06 2.63 -3.02
N LYS A 241 -10.56 3.85 -3.24
CA LYS A 241 -9.82 4.88 -3.98
C LYS A 241 -8.61 5.35 -3.18
N ILE A 242 -7.42 5.26 -3.78
CA ILE A 242 -6.15 5.68 -3.16
C ILE A 242 -5.49 6.85 -3.89
N ARG A 243 -5.91 7.14 -5.12
CA ARG A 243 -5.47 8.32 -5.88
C ARG A 243 -6.52 8.71 -6.89
N GLU A 244 -6.65 10.01 -7.11
CA GLU A 244 -7.37 10.57 -8.25
C GLU A 244 -6.59 11.74 -8.81
N GLU A 245 -6.45 11.79 -10.14
CA GLU A 245 -5.73 12.85 -10.81
C GLU A 245 -6.33 13.18 -12.19
N ARG A 246 -6.13 14.43 -12.60
CA ARG A 246 -6.59 14.95 -13.88
C ARG A 246 -5.41 15.47 -14.69
N VAL A 247 -5.43 15.15 -15.99
CA VAL A 247 -4.50 15.69 -16.97
C VAL A 247 -4.74 17.20 -17.10
N ARG A 248 -3.67 17.97 -16.92
CA ARG A 248 -3.63 19.42 -17.11
C ARG A 248 -3.03 19.79 -18.45
N ASN A 249 -2.02 19.04 -18.87
CA ASN A 249 -1.40 19.18 -20.17
C ASN A 249 -0.94 17.80 -20.66
N MET A 250 -1.00 17.57 -21.96
CA MET A 250 -0.45 16.37 -22.58
C MET A 250 0.04 16.71 -23.99
N ILE A 251 1.29 16.35 -24.27
CA ILE A 251 1.94 16.59 -25.55
C ILE A 251 2.49 15.25 -26.04
N ASN A 252 2.06 14.82 -27.23
CA ASN A 252 2.67 13.70 -27.94
C ASN A 252 3.92 14.22 -28.68
N ASN A 253 5.01 13.47 -28.61
CA ASN A 253 6.32 13.80 -29.20
C ASN A 253 6.85 15.19 -28.79
N PRO A 254 6.89 15.53 -27.48
CA PRO A 254 7.42 16.80 -27.01
C PRO A 254 8.92 16.92 -27.31
N LYS A 255 9.44 18.15 -27.31
CA LYS A 255 10.87 18.40 -27.17
C LYS A 255 11.22 18.35 -25.68
N TYR A 256 12.21 17.54 -25.30
CA TYR A 256 12.67 17.42 -23.91
C TYR A 256 14.20 17.33 -23.84
N ASN A 257 14.75 17.63 -22.67
CA ASN A 257 16.17 17.44 -22.40
C ASN A 257 16.48 15.96 -22.14
N GLU A 258 17.16 15.30 -23.08
CA GLU A 258 17.52 13.89 -22.96
C GLU A 258 18.37 13.58 -21.72
N ALA A 259 19.28 14.49 -21.34
CA ALA A 259 20.15 14.28 -20.17
C ALA A 259 19.33 14.14 -18.87
N GLY A 260 18.13 14.72 -18.82
CA GLY A 260 17.23 14.59 -17.67
C GLY A 260 16.58 13.21 -17.51
N LEU A 261 16.75 12.32 -18.49
CA LEU A 261 16.20 10.96 -18.50
C LEU A 261 17.27 9.86 -18.40
N ILE A 262 18.55 10.24 -18.31
CA ILE A 262 19.66 9.28 -18.21
C ILE A 262 19.99 9.06 -16.74
N VAL A 263 20.08 7.79 -16.33
CA VAL A 263 20.64 7.45 -15.02
C VAL A 263 22.17 7.41 -15.14
N PRO A 264 22.92 8.21 -14.36
CA PRO A 264 24.38 8.21 -14.40
C PRO A 264 25.01 6.86 -14.05
N ASP A 265 26.18 6.56 -14.60
CA ASP A 265 26.84 5.26 -14.44
C ASP A 265 27.27 4.98 -12.99
N ASP A 266 27.66 6.01 -12.23
CA ASP A 266 27.96 5.89 -10.81
C ASP A 266 26.72 5.50 -10.00
N ILE A 267 25.53 5.98 -10.38
CA ILE A 267 24.26 5.55 -9.78
C ILE A 267 23.90 4.12 -10.20
N LYS A 268 24.09 3.74 -11.47
CA LYS A 268 23.88 2.36 -11.94
C LYS A 268 24.77 1.36 -11.20
N ALA A 269 25.99 1.76 -10.86
CA ALA A 269 26.97 0.96 -10.15
C ALA A 269 26.65 0.76 -8.65
N GLN A 270 25.78 1.58 -8.05
CA GLN A 270 25.34 1.37 -6.66
C GLN A 270 24.58 0.04 -6.53
N ALA A 271 24.65 -0.60 -5.37
CA ALA A 271 24.01 -1.91 -5.17
C ALA A 271 22.47 -1.84 -5.26
N ALA A 272 21.86 -2.77 -6.01
CA ALA A 272 20.42 -3.01 -5.99
C ALA A 272 20.04 -3.86 -4.77
N ASN A 273 19.88 -3.22 -3.62
CA ASN A 273 19.56 -3.92 -2.37
C ASN A 273 18.05 -4.18 -2.26
N GLY A 274 17.67 -5.46 -2.26
CA GLY A 274 16.31 -5.94 -2.01
C GLY A 274 15.64 -6.62 -3.20
N GLU A 275 14.61 -7.41 -2.93
CA GLU A 275 13.80 -8.08 -3.93
C GLU A 275 12.98 -7.07 -4.77
N PRO A 276 12.86 -7.26 -6.09
CA PRO A 276 12.02 -6.43 -6.96
C PRO A 276 10.55 -6.86 -6.88
N ILE A 277 9.89 -6.60 -5.76
CA ILE A 277 8.49 -6.95 -5.53
C ILE A 277 7.59 -5.89 -6.17
N VAL A 278 6.69 -6.29 -7.08
CA VAL A 278 5.67 -5.40 -7.63
C VAL A 278 4.54 -5.27 -6.61
N SER A 279 4.39 -4.06 -6.09
CA SER A 279 3.36 -3.70 -5.12
C SER A 279 3.11 -2.20 -5.13
N GLN A 280 1.87 -1.77 -4.89
CA GLN A 280 1.53 -0.37 -4.65
C GLN A 280 1.99 0.12 -3.29
N TRP A 281 2.24 -0.79 -2.34
CA TRP A 281 2.55 -0.45 -0.97
C TRP A 281 3.77 0.49 -0.83
N PRO A 282 4.93 0.27 -1.50
CA PRO A 282 6.04 1.22 -1.47
C PRO A 282 5.66 2.62 -1.97
N LEU A 283 4.80 2.72 -2.99
CA LEU A 283 4.40 4.03 -3.55
C LEU A 283 3.47 4.80 -2.59
N ARG A 284 2.57 4.11 -1.89
CA ARG A 284 1.73 4.70 -0.82
C ARG A 284 2.59 5.24 0.33
N ARG A 285 3.65 4.51 0.70
CA ARG A 285 4.60 4.92 1.75
C ARG A 285 5.45 6.13 1.32
N VAL A 286 5.91 6.16 0.06
CA VAL A 286 6.63 7.32 -0.52
C VAL A 286 5.85 8.61 -0.38
N VAL A 287 4.57 8.61 -0.75
CA VAL A 287 3.75 9.83 -0.79
C VAL A 287 3.36 10.34 0.60
N MET A 288 3.32 9.44 1.59
CA MET A 288 3.24 9.77 3.03
C MET A 288 4.60 10.23 3.61
N GLY A 289 5.69 10.11 2.87
CA GLY A 289 7.04 10.41 3.36
C GLY A 289 7.53 9.47 4.47
N VAL A 290 6.98 8.25 4.54
CA VAL A 290 7.42 7.21 5.48
C VAL A 290 8.36 6.21 4.80
N GLY A 291 9.35 5.73 5.55
CA GLY A 291 10.41 4.90 5.00
C GLY A 291 9.93 3.53 4.53
N TYR A 292 10.18 3.18 3.27
CA TYR A 292 9.85 1.88 2.65
C TYR A 292 11.09 1.03 2.34
N GLN A 293 12.27 1.53 2.69
CA GLN A 293 13.56 1.05 2.20
C GLN A 293 13.91 -0.38 2.65
N ASP A 294 13.30 -0.90 3.71
CA ASP A 294 13.59 -2.28 4.16
C ASP A 294 12.73 -3.33 3.46
N PHE A 295 11.77 -2.93 2.62
CA PHE A 295 10.87 -3.85 1.95
C PHE A 295 11.61 -4.75 0.96
N GLY A 296 11.42 -6.07 1.08
CA GLY A 296 12.14 -7.05 0.27
C GLY A 296 13.64 -7.16 0.60
N ARG A 297 14.12 -6.58 1.71
CA ARG A 297 15.50 -6.73 2.20
C ARG A 297 15.57 -7.70 3.38
N GLU A 298 16.79 -8.15 3.70
CA GLU A 298 17.03 -8.85 4.96
C GLU A 298 16.71 -7.93 6.15
N GLN A 299 15.98 -8.47 7.12
CA GLN A 299 15.49 -7.72 8.26
C GLN A 299 16.45 -7.80 9.43
N LYS A 300 16.92 -6.63 9.88
CA LYS A 300 17.73 -6.51 11.08
C LYS A 300 16.83 -6.55 12.31
N VAL A 301 17.31 -7.23 13.35
CA VAL A 301 16.63 -7.31 14.65
C VAL A 301 17.64 -7.03 15.74
N ASP A 302 17.34 -6.05 16.59
CA ASP A 302 18.10 -5.77 17.80
C ASP A 302 17.17 -5.93 19.02
N LEU A 303 17.66 -6.59 20.06
CA LEU A 303 16.88 -6.91 21.26
C LEU A 303 17.40 -6.08 22.43
N VAL A 304 16.71 -4.98 22.72
CA VAL A 304 17.06 -4.08 23.82
C VAL A 304 16.27 -4.49 25.05
N GLU A 305 16.98 -4.97 26.08
CA GLU A 305 16.34 -5.38 27.34
C GLU A 305 15.89 -4.14 28.14
N VAL A 306 14.56 -3.99 28.29
CA VAL A 306 13.93 -2.89 29.05
C VAL A 306 13.83 -3.27 30.52
N ALA A 307 13.47 -4.51 30.80
CA ALA A 307 13.46 -5.12 32.12
C ALA A 307 13.76 -6.60 31.94
N LYS A 308 14.05 -7.33 33.02
CA LYS A 308 14.35 -8.78 32.93
C LYS A 308 13.25 -9.50 32.13
N GLY A 309 13.59 -10.07 30.97
CA GLY A 309 12.62 -10.77 30.11
C GLY A 309 11.61 -9.87 29.41
N VAL A 310 11.86 -8.56 29.29
CA VAL A 310 11.04 -7.60 28.52
C VAL A 310 11.97 -6.89 27.53
N TYR A 311 11.72 -7.09 26.24
CA TYR A 311 12.61 -6.61 25.18
C TYR A 311 11.86 -5.69 24.22
N GLN A 312 12.42 -4.50 23.98
CA GLN A 312 12.10 -3.74 22.78
C GLN A 312 12.82 -4.44 21.62
N VAL A 313 12.04 -4.97 20.69
CA VAL A 313 12.55 -5.68 19.52
C VAL A 313 12.65 -4.69 18.38
N LYS A 314 13.81 -4.03 18.27
CA LYS A 314 14.06 -3.00 17.27
C LYS A 314 14.23 -3.60 15.88
N GLY A 315 13.86 -2.80 14.90
CA GLY A 315 14.03 -3.01 13.47
C GLY A 315 14.56 -1.72 12.87
N SER A 316 14.15 -1.40 11.65
CA SER A 316 14.44 -0.08 11.07
C SER A 316 13.58 1.01 11.72
N THR A 317 12.38 1.26 11.20
CA THR A 317 11.51 2.35 11.65
C THR A 317 10.40 1.91 12.59
N HIS A 318 10.13 0.59 12.69
CA HIS A 318 9.04 0.00 13.46
C HIS A 318 9.54 -1.12 14.36
N HIS A 319 8.99 -1.20 15.56
CA HIS A 319 9.46 -2.03 16.66
C HIS A 319 8.31 -2.82 17.27
N SER A 320 8.65 -3.95 17.88
CA SER A 320 7.72 -4.76 18.67
C SER A 320 8.17 -4.77 20.14
N LEU A 321 7.29 -5.19 21.05
CA LEU A 321 7.67 -5.58 22.40
C LEU A 321 7.58 -7.10 22.52
N ALA A 322 8.62 -7.76 23.01
CA ALA A 322 8.56 -9.17 23.39
C ALA A 322 8.60 -9.28 24.92
N VAL A 323 7.61 -9.96 25.49
CA VAL A 323 7.49 -10.17 26.93
C VAL A 323 7.55 -11.66 27.23
N GLU A 324 8.58 -12.07 27.94
CA GLU A 324 8.73 -13.41 28.47
C GLU A 324 7.74 -13.62 29.63
N MET A 325 6.89 -14.63 29.50
CA MET A 325 6.06 -15.15 30.59
C MET A 325 6.66 -16.47 31.08
N LYS A 326 6.08 -17.07 32.12
CA LYS A 326 6.55 -18.31 32.74
C LYS A 326 6.73 -19.44 31.73
N ASP A 327 5.73 -19.69 30.89
CA ASP A 327 5.66 -20.81 29.95
C ASP A 327 5.46 -20.39 28.48
N HIS A 328 5.37 -19.08 28.19
CA HIS A 328 5.13 -18.57 26.84
C HIS A 328 5.70 -17.17 26.63
N ILE A 329 5.55 -16.64 25.43
CA ILE A 329 5.93 -15.28 25.06
C ILE A 329 4.70 -14.54 24.52
N VAL A 330 4.59 -13.26 24.87
CA VAL A 330 3.63 -12.32 24.30
C VAL A 330 4.39 -11.31 23.45
N VAL A 331 3.97 -11.14 22.20
CA VAL A 331 4.50 -10.09 21.31
C VAL A 331 3.48 -8.99 21.15
N ILE A 332 3.89 -7.74 21.29
CA ILE A 332 3.08 -6.55 20.98
C ILE A 332 3.64 -5.93 19.71
N GLU A 333 2.75 -5.69 18.75
CA GLU A 333 2.96 -5.26 17.37
C GLU A 333 3.58 -6.29 16.41
N ALA A 334 3.02 -6.28 15.20
CA ALA A 334 3.45 -7.09 14.06
C ALA A 334 3.60 -6.20 12.81
N PRO A 335 4.56 -5.26 12.80
CA PRO A 335 4.56 -4.17 11.83
C PRO A 335 5.04 -4.59 10.43
N LEU A 336 4.75 -3.72 9.48
CA LEU A 336 5.23 -3.70 8.10
C LEU A 336 4.82 -4.90 7.23
N PHE A 337 5.54 -6.00 7.31
CA PHE A 337 5.45 -7.12 6.38
C PHE A 337 5.99 -8.42 7.00
N GLU A 338 5.64 -9.54 6.40
CA GLU A 338 5.96 -10.89 6.86
C GLU A 338 7.43 -11.08 7.26
N GLU A 339 8.39 -10.65 6.43
CA GLU A 339 9.82 -10.87 6.66
C GLU A 339 10.28 -10.26 7.98
N ARG A 340 9.70 -9.11 8.36
CA ARG A 340 10.00 -8.44 9.62
C ARG A 340 9.56 -9.31 10.79
N SER A 341 8.34 -9.85 10.75
CA SER A 341 7.82 -10.70 11.81
C SER A 341 8.53 -12.05 11.88
N VAL A 342 8.88 -12.66 10.74
CA VAL A 342 9.69 -13.89 10.72
C VAL A 342 11.06 -13.69 11.37
N ALA A 343 11.73 -12.57 11.06
CA ALA A 343 13.00 -12.24 11.69
C ALA A 343 12.87 -11.98 13.20
N VAL A 344 11.81 -11.27 13.63
CA VAL A 344 11.49 -11.04 15.05
C VAL A 344 11.29 -12.37 15.78
N MET A 345 10.45 -13.26 15.24
CA MET A 345 10.18 -14.56 15.85
C MET A 345 11.47 -15.38 16.00
N LYS A 346 12.32 -15.42 14.96
CA LYS A 346 13.61 -16.11 15.03
C LYS A 346 14.52 -15.54 16.12
N ALA A 347 14.61 -14.23 16.24
CA ALA A 347 15.43 -13.58 17.26
C ALA A 347 14.91 -13.87 18.67
N ILE A 348 13.60 -13.83 18.86
CA ILE A 348 12.93 -14.18 20.13
C ILE A 348 13.18 -15.64 20.49
N GLU A 349 12.94 -16.58 19.57
CA GLU A 349 13.16 -18.02 19.77
C GLU A 349 14.63 -18.33 20.14
N THR A 350 15.58 -17.54 19.62
CA THR A 350 17.00 -17.66 19.97
C THR A 350 17.30 -17.11 21.37
N LYS A 351 16.71 -15.96 21.72
CA LYS A 351 16.96 -15.29 23.01
C LYS A 351 16.26 -15.98 24.18
N ILE A 352 15.07 -16.52 23.96
CA ILE A 352 14.21 -17.15 24.97
C ILE A 352 13.78 -18.53 24.45
N PRO A 353 14.70 -19.51 24.41
CA PRO A 353 14.42 -20.81 23.81
C PRO A 353 13.38 -21.61 24.60
N GLY A 354 12.61 -22.45 23.91
CA GLY A 354 11.68 -23.41 24.51
C GLY A 354 10.32 -22.86 24.91
N LYS A 355 10.05 -21.56 24.75
CA LYS A 355 8.75 -20.96 25.03
C LYS A 355 8.02 -20.58 23.73
N PRO A 356 6.77 -21.03 23.50
CA PRO A 356 6.01 -20.65 22.32
C PRO A 356 5.54 -19.20 22.39
N ILE A 357 5.40 -18.55 21.24
CA ILE A 357 4.68 -17.28 21.12
C ILE A 357 3.18 -17.60 21.14
N LYS A 358 2.54 -17.33 22.28
CA LYS A 358 1.13 -17.68 22.50
C LYS A 358 0.17 -16.57 22.05
N TYR A 359 0.60 -15.33 22.18
CA TYR A 359 -0.19 -14.15 21.84
C TYR A 359 0.63 -13.16 21.01
N ALA A 360 0.00 -12.57 19.99
CA ALA A 360 0.51 -11.43 19.26
C ALA A 360 -0.56 -10.33 19.25
N ALA A 361 -0.29 -9.17 19.85
CA ALA A 361 -1.23 -8.07 19.94
C ALA A 361 -0.97 -7.03 18.84
N MET A 362 -1.94 -6.76 17.98
CA MET A 362 -1.92 -5.65 17.03
C MET A 362 -2.48 -4.41 17.70
N THR A 363 -1.69 -3.33 17.83
CA THR A 363 -2.14 -2.15 18.58
C THR A 363 -3.24 -1.41 17.87
N HIS A 364 -3.14 -1.27 16.54
CA HIS A 364 -4.12 -0.65 15.68
C HIS A 364 -3.92 -1.11 14.22
N PHE A 365 -4.89 -0.82 13.35
CA PHE A 365 -4.98 -1.42 12.02
C PHE A 365 -4.12 -0.76 10.93
N HIS A 366 -3.41 0.32 11.24
CA HIS A 366 -2.75 1.12 10.22
C HIS A 366 -1.75 0.31 9.37
N ILE A 367 -1.50 0.82 8.15
CA ILE A 367 -0.75 0.15 7.09
C ILE A 367 0.61 -0.40 7.54
N ASP A 368 1.20 0.23 8.54
CA ASP A 368 2.53 -0.02 9.02
C ASP A 368 2.59 -0.85 10.30
N HIS A 369 1.44 -1.21 10.89
CA HIS A 369 1.32 -1.94 12.16
C HIS A 369 0.69 -3.34 12.01
N SER A 370 0.15 -3.67 10.84
CA SER A 370 -0.69 -4.86 10.63
C SER A 370 -0.13 -5.91 9.65
N GLY A 371 0.92 -5.61 8.89
CA GLY A 371 1.39 -6.49 7.80
C GLY A 371 2.09 -7.79 8.25
N GLY A 372 2.40 -7.94 9.54
CA GLY A 372 3.06 -9.13 10.09
C GLY A 372 2.13 -10.14 10.77
N ILE A 373 0.83 -9.84 10.92
CA ILE A 373 -0.08 -10.64 11.77
C ILE A 373 -0.23 -12.09 11.29
N ARG A 374 -0.13 -12.31 9.97
CA ARG A 374 -0.25 -13.63 9.34
C ARG A 374 0.91 -14.55 9.74
N ALA A 375 2.11 -14.02 9.92
CA ALA A 375 3.29 -14.74 10.42
C ALA A 375 3.02 -15.40 11.79
N TYR A 376 2.46 -14.61 12.71
CA TYR A 376 2.17 -15.07 14.07
C TYR A 376 1.01 -16.06 14.10
N ALA A 377 -0.04 -15.83 13.30
CA ALA A 377 -1.14 -16.76 13.16
C ALA A 377 -0.66 -18.13 12.64
N ALA A 378 0.30 -18.15 11.69
CA ALA A 378 0.89 -19.38 11.17
C ALA A 378 1.64 -20.20 12.24
N LYS A 379 2.15 -19.55 13.29
CA LYS A 379 2.77 -20.18 14.46
C LYS A 379 1.77 -20.63 15.53
N GLY A 380 0.47 -20.42 15.31
CA GLY A 380 -0.58 -20.76 16.26
C GLY A 380 -0.81 -19.73 17.37
N ALA A 381 -0.22 -18.53 17.26
CA ALA A 381 -0.48 -17.46 18.21
C ALA A 381 -1.93 -16.97 18.09
N THR A 382 -2.57 -16.65 19.22
CA THR A 382 -3.83 -15.91 19.20
C THR A 382 -3.54 -14.45 18.93
N ILE A 383 -4.17 -13.90 17.88
CA ILE A 383 -4.04 -12.50 17.52
C ILE A 383 -4.98 -11.68 18.41
N LEU A 384 -4.43 -10.78 19.22
CA LEU A 384 -5.18 -9.89 20.09
C LEU A 384 -5.31 -8.51 19.44
N THR A 385 -6.49 -7.93 19.44
CA THR A 385 -6.72 -6.56 18.98
C THR A 385 -7.97 -5.99 19.63
N GLN A 386 -8.21 -4.69 19.48
CA GLN A 386 -9.44 -4.08 19.97
C GLN A 386 -10.64 -4.54 19.11
N GLU A 387 -11.82 -4.70 19.71
CA GLU A 387 -13.03 -5.25 19.09
C GLU A 387 -13.37 -4.63 17.72
N GLU A 388 -13.24 -3.32 17.58
CA GLU A 388 -13.42 -2.52 16.35
C GLU A 388 -12.53 -3.03 15.20
N ASN A 389 -11.36 -3.58 15.50
CA ASN A 389 -10.37 -4.06 14.53
C ASN A 389 -10.52 -5.55 14.21
N VAL A 390 -11.38 -6.30 14.91
CA VAL A 390 -11.52 -7.76 14.74
C VAL A 390 -11.91 -8.13 13.30
N GLN A 391 -12.85 -7.41 12.71
CA GLN A 391 -13.30 -7.69 11.34
C GLN A 391 -12.19 -7.42 10.30
N PHE A 392 -11.38 -6.37 10.52
CA PHE A 392 -10.21 -6.10 9.70
C PHE A 392 -9.18 -7.24 9.80
N VAL A 393 -8.83 -7.67 11.02
CA VAL A 393 -7.88 -8.77 11.24
C VAL A 393 -8.37 -10.07 10.60
N LYS A 394 -9.66 -10.41 10.77
CA LYS A 394 -10.25 -11.59 10.12
C LYS A 394 -10.14 -11.51 8.60
N THR A 395 -10.36 -10.34 8.03
CA THR A 395 -10.22 -10.09 6.59
C THR A 395 -8.78 -10.31 6.14
N VAL A 396 -7.79 -9.76 6.86
CA VAL A 396 -6.36 -9.97 6.54
C VAL A 396 -5.98 -11.45 6.61
N LEU A 397 -6.46 -12.18 7.63
CA LEU A 397 -6.15 -13.60 7.81
C LEU A 397 -6.82 -14.50 6.75
N SER A 398 -7.99 -14.13 6.24
CA SER A 398 -8.71 -14.94 5.24
C SER A 398 -8.27 -14.69 3.79
N ARG A 399 -7.52 -13.62 3.53
CA ARG A 399 -7.18 -13.23 2.16
C ARG A 399 -6.17 -14.19 1.52
N PRO A 400 -6.34 -14.48 0.21
CA PRO A 400 -5.38 -15.31 -0.52
C PRO A 400 -4.05 -14.57 -0.66
N LYS A 401 -2.96 -15.35 -0.70
CA LYS A 401 -1.62 -14.84 -0.96
C LYS A 401 -0.90 -15.79 -1.91
N THR A 402 -1.41 -15.87 -3.14
CA THR A 402 -0.92 -16.79 -4.17
C THR A 402 0.19 -16.17 -5.02
N ILE A 403 0.25 -14.84 -5.13
CA ILE A 403 1.30 -14.12 -5.87
C ILE A 403 2.65 -14.26 -5.15
N ARG A 404 2.65 -14.12 -3.81
CA ARG A 404 3.84 -14.28 -2.96
C ARG A 404 3.47 -14.93 -1.63
N PRO A 405 3.33 -16.27 -1.57
CA PRO A 405 2.87 -16.99 -0.38
C PRO A 405 3.72 -16.68 0.86
N ASP A 406 3.07 -16.32 1.96
CA ASP A 406 3.66 -16.08 3.29
C ASP A 406 3.59 -17.31 4.19
N SER A 407 3.99 -17.19 5.46
CA SER A 407 3.98 -18.32 6.40
C SER A 407 2.58 -18.91 6.57
N LEU A 408 1.52 -18.08 6.64
CA LEU A 408 0.16 -18.60 6.82
C LEU A 408 -0.33 -19.34 5.58
N ALA A 409 -0.10 -18.79 4.39
CA ALA A 409 -0.45 -19.45 3.13
C ALA A 409 0.31 -20.78 2.95
N ARG A 410 1.55 -20.89 3.46
CA ARG A 410 2.37 -22.11 3.40
C ARG A 410 2.02 -23.13 4.49
N ALA A 411 1.51 -22.68 5.65
CA ALA A 411 1.16 -23.55 6.77
C ALA A 411 -0.10 -24.39 6.52
N GLY A 412 -0.90 -24.07 5.49
CA GLY A 412 -2.11 -24.80 5.14
C GLY A 412 -3.29 -24.47 6.06
N ASN A 413 -4.03 -25.48 6.54
CA ASN A 413 -5.26 -25.31 7.33
C ASN A 413 -5.02 -24.92 8.80
N VAL A 414 -4.22 -23.89 9.06
CA VAL A 414 -4.11 -23.30 10.40
C VAL A 414 -5.32 -22.40 10.64
N ALA A 415 -6.15 -22.77 11.61
CA ALA A 415 -7.27 -21.93 12.04
C ALA A 415 -6.72 -20.78 12.90
N ALA A 416 -6.56 -19.60 12.28
CA ALA A 416 -6.12 -18.41 13.00
C ALA A 416 -7.15 -18.00 14.06
N ASN A 417 -6.70 -17.80 15.31
CA ASN A 417 -7.56 -17.34 16.40
C ASN A 417 -7.46 -15.83 16.58
N VAL A 418 -8.61 -15.16 16.73
CA VAL A 418 -8.67 -13.70 16.88
C VAL A 418 -9.46 -13.33 18.14
N GLU A 419 -8.72 -12.68 19.04
CA GLU A 419 -9.05 -12.01 20.28
C GLU A 419 -9.59 -10.57 20.18
N GLY A 420 -10.88 -10.30 20.38
CA GLY A 420 -11.39 -8.93 20.55
C GLY A 420 -11.24 -8.41 21.98
N ILE A 421 -10.74 -7.18 22.14
CA ILE A 421 -10.58 -6.48 23.43
C ILE A 421 -11.50 -5.27 23.43
N LYS A 422 -12.27 -5.09 24.51
CA LYS A 422 -13.07 -3.87 24.72
C LYS A 422 -12.19 -2.84 25.42
N ASP A 423 -12.27 -2.74 26.75
CA ASP A 423 -11.53 -1.72 27.49
C ASP A 423 -10.13 -2.18 27.90
N VAL A 424 -10.04 -3.31 28.62
CA VAL A 424 -8.79 -3.85 29.18
C VAL A 424 -8.76 -5.36 29.09
N ARG A 425 -7.63 -5.92 28.67
CA ARG A 425 -7.33 -7.36 28.75
C ARG A 425 -6.02 -7.59 29.50
N SER A 426 -6.12 -8.24 30.66
CA SER A 426 -4.97 -8.68 31.44
C SER A 426 -4.52 -10.08 31.05
N LEU A 427 -3.24 -10.23 30.71
CA LEU A 427 -2.56 -11.51 30.50
C LEU A 427 -1.59 -11.71 31.67
N THR A 428 -1.79 -12.75 32.48
CA THR A 428 -0.95 -13.04 33.64
C THR A 428 -0.53 -14.51 33.70
N ASP A 429 0.67 -14.75 34.22
CA ASP A 429 1.19 -16.08 34.56
C ASP A 429 1.33 -16.28 36.09
N GLY A 430 0.80 -15.34 36.88
CA GLY A 430 0.93 -15.27 38.34
C GLY A 430 2.15 -14.52 38.86
N GLU A 431 3.19 -14.32 38.03
CA GLU A 431 4.43 -13.60 38.40
C GLU A 431 4.54 -12.23 37.71
N ARG A 432 3.96 -12.13 36.51
CA ARG A 432 3.90 -10.95 35.66
C ARG A 432 2.48 -10.75 35.12
N THR A 433 2.13 -9.50 34.88
CA THR A 433 0.88 -9.10 34.21
C THR A 433 1.20 -8.12 33.08
N ILE A 434 0.57 -8.36 31.92
CA ILE A 434 0.51 -7.43 30.80
C ILE A 434 -0.95 -6.98 30.68
N GLU A 435 -1.20 -5.67 30.70
CA GLU A 435 -2.52 -5.10 30.45
C GLU A 435 -2.54 -4.47 29.06
N LEU A 436 -3.33 -5.04 28.15
CA LEU A 436 -3.68 -4.41 26.88
C LEU A 436 -4.86 -3.48 27.12
N ARG A 437 -4.69 -2.19 26.86
CA ARG A 437 -5.67 -1.15 27.22
C ARG A 437 -6.00 -0.29 26.02
N GLU A 438 -7.29 -0.06 25.78
CA GLU A 438 -7.70 0.98 24.84
C GLU A 438 -7.36 2.36 25.42
N ILE A 439 -6.83 3.24 24.57
CA ILE A 439 -6.56 4.64 24.89
C ILE A 439 -7.40 5.54 24.00
N PRO A 440 -8.31 6.38 24.55
CA PRO A 440 -8.99 7.41 23.76
C PRO A 440 -7.99 8.38 23.12
N ASN A 441 -8.05 8.55 21.80
CA ASN A 441 -7.07 9.31 21.04
C ASN A 441 -7.64 9.78 19.68
N PRO A 442 -7.01 10.76 19.00
CA PRO A 442 -7.45 11.21 17.67
C PRO A 442 -6.80 10.44 16.49
N HIS A 443 -5.85 9.55 16.74
CA HIS A 443 -5.09 8.83 15.72
C HIS A 443 -5.82 7.62 15.13
N SER A 444 -6.37 6.75 15.97
CA SER A 444 -7.04 5.52 15.55
C SER A 444 -8.03 5.06 16.62
N ALA A 445 -9.25 4.73 16.20
CA ALA A 445 -10.25 4.13 17.07
C ALA A 445 -9.81 2.73 17.49
N GLY A 446 -10.02 2.39 18.76
CA GLY A 446 -9.60 1.09 19.29
C GLY A 446 -8.08 0.92 19.37
N MET A 447 -7.31 2.01 19.48
CA MET A 447 -5.86 1.90 19.65
C MET A 447 -5.51 1.35 21.04
N LEU A 448 -4.70 0.29 21.05
CA LEU A 448 -4.22 -0.34 22.28
C LEU A 448 -2.82 0.13 22.68
N VAL A 449 -2.58 0.19 23.98
CA VAL A 449 -1.24 0.20 24.58
C VAL A 449 -1.04 -1.07 25.42
N ALA A 450 0.21 -1.45 25.66
CA ALA A 450 0.54 -2.54 26.58
C ALA A 450 1.23 -1.98 27.83
N TYR A 451 0.63 -2.16 29.00
CA TYR A 451 1.17 -1.73 30.28
C TYR A 451 1.61 -2.93 31.13
N LEU A 452 2.81 -2.87 31.69
CA LEU A 452 3.36 -3.88 32.59
C LEU A 452 3.49 -3.24 33.99
N PRO A 453 2.52 -3.48 34.90
CA PRO A 453 2.48 -2.76 36.18
C PRO A 453 3.69 -3.01 37.08
N LYS A 454 4.18 -4.26 37.14
CA LYS A 454 5.34 -4.64 37.98
C LYS A 454 6.62 -3.95 37.51
N GLU A 455 6.83 -3.85 36.20
CA GLU A 455 7.98 -3.21 35.59
C GLU A 455 7.82 -1.69 35.40
N LYS A 456 6.60 -1.17 35.58
CA LYS A 456 6.19 0.21 35.29
C LYS A 456 6.57 0.67 33.87
N VAL A 457 6.39 -0.24 32.92
CA VAL A 457 6.71 -0.06 31.50
C VAL A 457 5.41 0.06 30.71
N LEU A 458 5.34 1.07 29.85
CA LEU A 458 4.27 1.24 28.87
C LEU A 458 4.86 1.08 27.47
N PHE A 459 4.31 0.19 26.65
CA PHE A 459 4.56 0.17 25.22
C PHE A 459 3.45 0.93 24.49
N VAL A 460 3.86 1.84 23.61
CA VAL A 460 2.97 2.66 22.78
C VAL A 460 3.52 2.73 21.37
N SER A 461 2.64 2.68 20.38
CA SER A 461 3.01 2.93 18.98
C SER A 461 2.92 4.42 18.66
N ASP A 462 1.90 4.84 17.92
CA ASP A 462 1.89 6.13 17.22
C ASP A 462 1.42 7.30 18.08
N LEU A 463 1.04 7.06 19.35
CA LEU A 463 0.62 8.15 20.23
C LEU A 463 1.80 8.95 20.77
N PHE A 464 3.00 8.37 20.77
CA PHE A 464 4.22 9.04 21.21
C PHE A 464 5.44 8.28 20.67
N THR A 465 6.45 9.01 20.18
CA THR A 465 7.72 8.42 19.72
C THR A 465 8.84 8.72 20.72
N PRO A 466 9.12 7.83 21.70
CA PRO A 466 10.12 8.07 22.73
C PRO A 466 11.53 8.24 22.15
N GLY A 467 12.35 9.08 22.78
CA GLY A 467 13.75 9.28 22.39
C GLY A 467 13.97 10.09 21.11
N THR A 468 12.90 10.48 20.40
CA THR A 468 12.99 11.31 19.20
C THR A 468 12.68 12.77 19.53
N PRO A 469 13.49 13.75 19.05
CA PRO A 469 13.16 15.16 19.17
C PRO A 469 11.78 15.46 18.58
N VAL A 470 10.96 16.21 19.32
CA VAL A 470 9.63 16.60 18.84
C VAL A 470 9.74 17.83 17.95
N ASP A 471 9.21 17.71 16.73
CA ASP A 471 8.94 18.83 15.85
C ASP A 471 7.73 19.62 16.39
N PRO A 472 7.91 20.88 16.83
CA PRO A 472 6.81 21.68 17.38
C PRO A 472 5.72 22.01 16.35
N THR A 473 6.00 21.85 15.05
CA THR A 473 5.01 22.04 13.97
C THR A 473 4.14 20.80 13.75
N ASN A 474 4.49 19.65 14.37
CA ASN A 474 3.71 18.42 14.30
C ASN A 474 2.53 18.44 15.28
N ALA A 475 1.50 19.23 14.96
CA ALA A 475 0.30 19.36 15.78
C ALA A 475 -0.38 18.02 16.09
N ASN A 476 -0.47 17.11 15.10
CA ASN A 476 -1.07 15.78 15.27
C ASN A 476 -0.30 14.94 16.32
N GLY A 477 1.03 14.94 16.23
CA GLY A 477 1.88 14.22 17.20
C GLY A 477 1.77 14.79 18.62
N ILE A 478 1.67 16.11 18.76
CA ILE A 478 1.45 16.77 20.05
C ILE A 478 0.07 16.42 20.61
N GLU A 479 -0.96 16.39 19.77
CA GLU A 479 -2.31 16.03 20.17
C GLU A 479 -2.42 14.58 20.66
N ASN A 480 -1.81 13.67 19.90
CA ASN A 480 -1.67 12.26 20.25
C ASN A 480 -1.00 12.06 21.61
N ALA A 481 0.13 12.73 21.84
CA ALA A 481 0.88 12.65 23.09
C ALA A 481 0.08 13.21 24.28
N ALA A 482 -0.65 14.31 24.07
CA ALA A 482 -1.54 14.88 25.08
C ALA A 482 -2.68 13.92 25.44
N ALA A 483 -3.34 13.31 24.45
CA ALA A 483 -4.40 12.33 24.67
C ALA A 483 -3.90 11.12 25.47
N LEU A 484 -2.73 10.58 25.11
CA LEU A 484 -2.09 9.51 25.85
C LEU A 484 -1.82 9.91 27.31
N TYR A 485 -1.18 11.05 27.53
CA TYR A 485 -0.84 11.51 28.89
C TYR A 485 -2.08 11.71 29.77
N THR A 486 -3.16 12.29 29.22
CA THR A 486 -4.45 12.41 29.91
C THR A 486 -5.03 11.04 30.25
N ALA A 487 -5.01 10.09 29.32
CA ALA A 487 -5.52 8.74 29.57
C ALA A 487 -4.74 8.02 30.67
N LEU A 488 -3.41 8.09 30.67
CA LEU A 488 -2.56 7.51 31.72
C LEU A 488 -2.87 8.12 33.10
N THR A 489 -3.04 9.45 33.16
CA THR A 489 -3.35 10.18 34.39
C THR A 489 -4.73 9.80 34.94
N ASN A 490 -5.75 9.76 34.08
CA ASN A 490 -7.11 9.41 34.47
C ASN A 490 -7.21 7.96 34.97
N ALA A 491 -6.49 7.04 34.33
CA ALA A 491 -6.41 5.65 34.74
C ALA A 491 -5.46 5.41 35.93
N LYS A 492 -4.76 6.45 36.41
CA LYS A 492 -3.79 6.40 37.51
C LYS A 492 -2.71 5.32 37.30
N LEU A 493 -2.22 5.19 36.07
CA LEU A 493 -1.18 4.21 35.74
C LEU A 493 0.19 4.72 36.20
N GLU A 494 0.89 3.92 37.00
CA GLU A 494 2.25 4.21 37.43
C GLU A 494 3.25 3.80 36.33
N VAL A 495 3.50 4.70 35.39
CA VAL A 495 4.46 4.50 34.30
C VAL A 495 5.77 5.20 34.63
N GLU A 496 6.89 4.50 34.58
CA GLU A 496 8.23 5.09 34.69
C GLU A 496 8.88 5.26 33.32
N ARG A 497 8.70 4.26 32.44
CA ARG A 497 9.31 4.21 31.10
C ARG A 497 8.29 3.93 30.03
N VAL A 498 8.40 4.67 28.93
CA VAL A 498 7.64 4.48 27.71
C VAL A 498 8.56 3.89 26.65
N VAL A 499 8.14 2.77 26.07
CA VAL A 499 8.84 2.03 25.02
C VAL A 499 8.06 2.23 23.72
N GLY A 500 8.76 2.66 22.68
CA GLY A 500 8.13 2.99 21.41
C GLY A 500 8.00 1.81 20.46
N GLY A 501 6.85 1.72 19.79
CA GLY A 501 6.71 1.08 18.48
C GLY A 501 7.48 1.81 17.38
N HIS A 502 7.80 3.09 17.63
CA HIS A 502 8.78 3.89 16.92
C HIS A 502 9.77 4.53 17.89
N GLY A 503 11.00 4.78 17.45
CA GLY A 503 12.01 5.44 18.27
C GLY A 503 12.60 4.51 19.33
N ASP A 504 12.81 5.01 20.54
CA ASP A 504 13.57 4.34 21.59
C ASP A 504 12.72 4.11 22.86
N ILE A 505 13.37 4.23 24.02
CA ILE A 505 12.81 4.14 25.36
C ILE A 505 13.06 5.50 26.01
N ALA A 506 12.04 6.10 26.62
CA ALA A 506 12.17 7.37 27.34
C ALA A 506 11.44 7.32 28.69
N PRO A 507 11.85 8.14 29.67
CA PRO A 507 11.07 8.31 30.90
C PRO A 507 9.72 8.97 30.59
N VAL A 508 8.66 8.62 31.35
CA VAL A 508 7.31 9.18 31.15
C VAL A 508 7.26 10.72 31.20
N ARG A 509 8.21 11.36 31.89
CA ARG A 509 8.31 12.83 31.95
C ARG A 509 8.51 13.47 30.58
N ASP A 510 9.08 12.75 29.61
CA ASP A 510 9.26 13.29 28.26
C ASP A 510 7.94 13.32 27.49
N LEU A 511 7.06 12.32 27.69
CA LEU A 511 5.67 12.38 27.23
C LEU A 511 4.94 13.58 27.85
N ALA A 512 5.09 13.82 29.16
CA ALA A 512 4.47 14.95 29.84
C ALA A 512 4.90 16.31 29.26
N LYS A 513 6.18 16.47 28.90
CA LYS A 513 6.69 17.70 28.26
C LYS A 513 6.03 17.95 26.91
N VAL A 514 5.83 16.91 26.11
CA VAL A 514 5.20 17.04 24.79
C VAL A 514 3.70 17.32 24.94
N ALA A 515 3.02 16.61 25.85
CA ALA A 515 1.63 16.88 26.18
C ALA A 515 1.38 18.33 26.61
N ALA A 516 2.32 18.93 27.36
CA ALA A 516 2.23 20.32 27.80
C ALA A 516 2.33 21.33 26.65
N MET A 517 2.91 20.97 25.50
CA MET A 517 2.97 21.87 24.32
C MET A 517 1.57 22.21 23.79
N LYS A 518 0.58 21.31 23.94
CA LYS A 518 -0.83 21.56 23.58
C LYS A 518 -1.47 22.66 24.42
N GLN A 519 -0.99 22.90 25.64
CA GLN A 519 -1.57 23.91 26.55
C GLN A 519 -1.05 25.32 26.27
N GLY A 520 0.03 25.46 25.49
CA GLY A 520 0.64 26.75 25.14
C GLY A 520 0.36 27.21 23.70
N SER A 521 -0.40 26.44 22.92
CA SER A 521 -0.75 26.69 21.52
C SER A 521 -2.12 27.32 21.34
#